data_AF-A0A3L7WMB8-F1
#
_entry.id   AF-A0A3L7WMB8-F1
#
_cell.length_a   1.000
_cell.length_b   1.000
_cell.length_c   1.000
_cell.angle_alpha   90.00
_cell.angle_beta   90.00
_cell.angle_gamma   90.00
#
_symmetry.space_group_name_H-M   'P 1'
#
loop_
_entity.id
_entity.type
_entity.pdbx_description
1 polymer ?
#
loop_
_entity_poly.entity_id
_entity_poly.type
_entity_poly.pdbx_seq_one_letter_code
_entity_poly.pdbx_strand_id
1 'polypeptide(L)'
;MDIVIAYFLYPGLFIIAALTLAFGYIVAQRRPVLPPHWGRSLLSIDGFAALLSMVLAVGASIYMPWPFNPVYTAVAGPLLMWAALEAAFLVPSLVAQTSGSALVVRGAARALQIGFAGRIVVWCVFGALYLANQSWQIALVPAYILAWVAALMALPAAIGIGMFRSDTALTGVMTTGLDLSTVALMQLAADVRSTVL
;
A
#
# COMPACT_ATOMS: atom_id res chain seq x y z
N MET A 1 1.50 27.07 -14.32
CA MET A 1 2.67 26.20 -14.04
C MET A 1 2.73 25.84 -12.55
N ASP A 2 2.28 26.76 -11.69
CA ASP A 2 2.32 26.63 -10.22
C ASP A 2 1.44 25.51 -9.67
N ILE A 3 0.31 25.18 -10.32
CA ILE A 3 -0.58 24.08 -9.91
C ILE A 3 0.10 22.72 -10.04
N VAL A 4 0.86 22.48 -11.12
CA VAL A 4 1.53 21.18 -11.35
C VAL A 4 2.68 21.00 -10.37
N ILE A 5 3.46 22.07 -10.13
CA ILE A 5 4.54 22.07 -9.14
C ILE A 5 3.95 21.88 -7.73
N ALA A 6 2.83 22.54 -7.43
CA ALA A 6 2.09 22.34 -6.19
C ALA A 6 1.65 20.88 -6.05
N TYR A 7 1.04 20.25 -7.06
CA TYR A 7 0.68 18.83 -7.01
C TYR A 7 1.88 17.89 -6.82
N PHE A 8 3.04 18.22 -7.39
CA PHE A 8 4.27 17.43 -7.23
C PHE A 8 4.87 17.51 -5.81
N LEU A 9 4.85 18.71 -5.21
CA LEU A 9 5.30 18.95 -3.83
C LEU A 9 4.24 18.57 -2.79
N TYR A 10 2.97 18.62 -3.17
CA TYR A 10 1.79 18.56 -2.31
C TYR A 10 0.67 17.81 -3.06
N PRO A 11 0.41 16.51 -2.84
CA PRO A 11 0.55 15.76 -1.57
C PRO A 11 1.88 15.00 -1.44
N GLY A 12 2.96 15.51 -2.03
CA GLY A 12 4.27 14.87 -1.95
C GLY A 12 4.41 13.68 -2.91
N LEU A 13 3.80 13.75 -4.11
CA LEU A 13 3.97 12.76 -5.17
C LEU A 13 5.43 12.44 -5.45
N PHE A 14 6.30 13.46 -5.45
CA PHE A 14 7.74 13.26 -5.59
C PHE A 14 8.34 12.47 -4.43
N ILE A 15 7.91 12.75 -3.19
CA ILE A 15 8.36 12.04 -1.99
C ILE A 15 7.88 10.59 -2.04
N ILE A 16 6.62 10.34 -2.40
CA ILE A 16 6.07 8.99 -2.55
C ILE A 16 6.84 8.23 -3.63
N ALA A 17 7.13 8.86 -4.77
CA ALA A 17 7.92 8.24 -5.83
C ALA A 17 9.35 7.92 -5.37
N ALA A 18 10.02 8.86 -4.70
CA ALA A 18 11.37 8.67 -4.17
C ALA A 18 11.42 7.58 -3.10
N LEU A 19 10.46 7.59 -2.17
CA LEU A 19 10.32 6.56 -1.15
C LEU A 19 9.97 5.20 -1.76
N THR A 20 9.13 5.16 -2.79
CA THR A 20 8.78 3.91 -3.49
C THR A 20 10.03 3.31 -4.14
N LEU A 21 10.85 4.13 -4.80
CA LEU A 21 12.11 3.68 -5.38
C LEU A 21 13.10 3.23 -4.31
N ALA A 22 13.26 4.00 -3.23
CA ALA A 22 14.15 3.66 -2.13
C ALA A 22 13.71 2.36 -1.43
N PHE A 23 12.41 2.21 -1.20
CA PHE A 23 11.81 1.05 -0.58
C PHE A 23 11.93 -0.19 -1.47
N GLY A 24 11.61 -0.06 -2.76
CA GLY A 24 11.79 -1.11 -3.75
C GLY A 24 13.24 -1.60 -3.81
N TYR A 25 14.20 -0.67 -3.76
CA TYR A 25 15.63 -0.97 -3.82
C TYR A 25 16.18 -1.56 -2.52
N ILE A 26 15.87 -0.96 -1.36
CA ILE A 26 16.47 -1.32 -0.06
C ILE A 26 15.72 -2.48 0.60
N VAL A 27 14.39 -2.39 0.65
CA VAL A 27 13.54 -3.29 1.44
C VAL A 27 13.07 -4.46 0.60
N ALA A 28 12.56 -4.18 -0.61
CA ALA A 28 12.10 -5.25 -1.50
C ALA A 28 13.26 -5.94 -2.25
N GLN A 29 14.47 -5.35 -2.22
CA GLN A 29 15.67 -5.77 -2.96
C GLN A 29 15.41 -5.98 -4.46
N ARG A 30 14.50 -5.18 -5.02
CA ARG A 30 14.12 -5.25 -6.44
C ARG A 30 14.83 -4.16 -7.22
N ARG A 31 15.24 -4.50 -8.44
CA ARG A 31 15.60 -3.47 -9.42
C ARG A 31 14.30 -2.86 -9.96
N PRO A 32 14.13 -1.53 -9.95
CA PRO A 32 12.97 -0.91 -10.57
C PRO A 32 13.03 -1.16 -12.08
N VAL A 33 12.29 -2.15 -12.55
CA VAL A 33 12.16 -2.45 -13.98
C VAL A 33 10.88 -1.79 -14.45
N LEU A 34 11.00 -0.74 -15.25
CA LEU A 34 9.86 -0.17 -15.94
C LEU A 34 9.31 -1.21 -16.94
N PRO A 35 7.99 -1.42 -17.00
CA PRO A 35 7.42 -2.35 -17.96
C PRO A 35 7.79 -1.94 -19.40
N PRO A 36 8.33 -2.84 -20.22
CA PRO A 36 8.73 -2.50 -21.59
C PRO A 36 7.53 -2.15 -22.50
N HIS A 37 6.33 -2.61 -22.16
CA HIS A 37 5.10 -2.39 -22.94
C HIS A 37 3.91 -1.96 -22.06
N TRP A 38 3.96 -0.72 -21.56
CA TRP A 38 2.90 -0.13 -20.73
C TRP A 38 1.50 -0.25 -21.35
N GLY A 39 1.35 0.06 -22.63
CA GLY A 39 0.04 0.07 -23.29
C GLY A 39 -0.66 -1.28 -23.30
N ARG A 40 0.08 -2.38 -23.54
CA ARG A 40 -0.51 -3.73 -23.54
C ARG A 40 -0.84 -4.23 -22.13
N SER A 41 0.01 -3.90 -21.15
CA SER A 41 -0.25 -4.26 -19.76
C SER A 41 -1.52 -3.59 -19.21
N LEU A 42 -1.74 -2.31 -19.52
CA LEU A 42 -2.93 -1.57 -19.07
C LEU A 42 -4.26 -2.07 -19.65
N LEU A 43 -4.22 -2.72 -20.82
CA LEU A 43 -5.40 -3.33 -21.43
C LEU A 43 -5.76 -4.68 -20.81
N SER A 44 -4.87 -5.28 -20.01
CA SER A 44 -5.18 -6.48 -19.23
C SER A 44 -5.94 -6.12 -17.95
N ILE A 45 -6.84 -7.01 -17.51
CA ILE A 45 -7.61 -6.82 -16.27
C ILE A 45 -6.66 -6.68 -15.07
N ASP A 46 -5.60 -7.51 -15.01
CA ASP A 46 -4.59 -7.47 -13.94
C ASP A 46 -3.80 -6.15 -13.94
N GLY A 47 -3.39 -5.67 -15.12
CA GLY A 47 -2.66 -4.41 -15.23
C GLY A 47 -3.53 -3.18 -14.93
N PHE A 48 -4.79 -3.19 -15.34
CA PHE A 48 -5.74 -2.14 -14.97
C PHE A 48 -5.99 -2.12 -13.45
N ALA A 49 -6.17 -3.29 -12.83
CA ALA A 49 -6.36 -3.39 -11.38
C ALA A 49 -5.14 -2.91 -10.60
N ALA A 50 -3.94 -3.20 -11.09
CA ALA A 50 -2.71 -2.69 -10.50
C ALA A 50 -2.58 -1.16 -10.68
N LEU A 51 -2.92 -0.59 -11.84
CA LEU A 51 -2.95 0.87 -12.00
C LEU A 51 -3.98 1.53 -11.09
N LEU A 52 -5.21 0.99 -11.03
CA LEU A 52 -6.26 1.49 -10.14
C LEU A 52 -5.81 1.45 -8.67
N SER A 53 -5.15 0.36 -8.27
CA SER A 53 -4.54 0.21 -6.94
C SER A 53 -3.51 1.30 -6.64
N MET A 54 -2.65 1.65 -7.60
CA MET A 54 -1.69 2.75 -7.44
C MET A 54 -2.38 4.10 -7.30
N VAL A 55 -3.36 4.38 -8.16
CA VAL A 55 -4.11 5.63 -8.14
C VAL A 55 -4.84 5.78 -6.81
N LEU A 56 -5.43 4.71 -6.27
CA LEU A 56 -6.07 4.71 -4.96
C LEU A 56 -5.07 4.95 -3.83
N ALA A 57 -3.89 4.30 -3.86
CA ALA A 57 -2.86 4.49 -2.86
C ALA A 57 -2.31 5.93 -2.86
N VAL A 58 -1.98 6.45 -4.04
CA VAL A 58 -1.56 7.85 -4.21
C VAL A 58 -2.70 8.80 -3.82
N GLY A 59 -3.93 8.50 -4.19
CA GLY A 59 -5.11 9.27 -3.82
C GLY A 59 -5.33 9.33 -2.30
N ALA A 60 -5.01 8.26 -1.57
CA ALA A 60 -5.08 8.26 -0.12
C ALA A 60 -4.15 9.30 0.53
N SER A 61 -2.99 9.56 -0.08
CA SER A 61 -2.05 10.57 0.42
C SER A 61 -2.62 12.00 0.39
N ILE A 62 -3.61 12.27 -0.48
CA ILE A 62 -4.32 13.56 -0.52
C ILE A 62 -5.10 13.79 0.78
N TYR A 63 -5.56 12.71 1.42
CA TYR A 63 -6.35 12.76 2.64
C TYR A 63 -5.52 12.60 3.92
N MET A 64 -4.19 12.53 3.81
CA MET A 64 -3.31 12.51 4.98
C MET A 64 -3.28 13.88 5.67
N PRO A 65 -3.01 13.91 6.99
CA PRO A 65 -2.94 15.13 7.80
C PRO A 65 -1.65 15.92 7.54
N TRP A 66 -1.41 16.32 6.28
CA TRP A 66 -0.29 17.17 5.91
C TRP A 66 -0.47 18.59 6.47
N PRO A 67 0.62 19.27 6.86
CA PRO A 67 0.59 20.70 7.14
C PRO A 67 -0.02 21.44 5.94
N PHE A 68 -1.00 22.31 6.21
CA PHE A 68 -1.69 23.14 5.20
C PHE A 68 -2.57 22.38 4.18
N ASN A 69 -3.07 21.20 4.53
CA ASN A 69 -3.98 20.48 3.64
C ASN A 69 -5.35 21.15 3.51
N PRO A 70 -5.73 21.70 2.33
CA PRO A 70 -7.03 22.34 2.16
C PRO A 70 -8.19 21.34 2.07
N VAL A 71 -7.90 20.05 1.79
CA VAL A 71 -8.90 18.98 1.60
C VAL A 71 -9.07 18.15 2.87
N TYR A 72 -8.12 18.20 3.80
CA TYR A 72 -8.21 17.45 5.04
C TYR A 72 -9.30 18.00 5.94
N THR A 73 -10.23 17.13 6.32
CA THR A 73 -11.16 17.39 7.41
C THR A 73 -10.85 16.41 8.54
N ALA A 74 -10.93 16.86 9.79
CA ALA A 74 -10.58 16.03 10.95
C ALA A 74 -11.41 14.73 11.07
N VAL A 75 -12.61 14.70 10.46
CA VAL A 75 -13.51 13.54 10.52
C VAL A 75 -13.47 12.72 9.22
N ALA A 76 -13.66 13.33 8.05
CA ALA A 76 -13.72 12.57 6.80
C ALA A 76 -12.34 12.25 6.22
N GLY A 77 -11.31 13.04 6.51
CA GLY A 77 -9.94 12.81 6.01
C GLY A 77 -9.41 11.42 6.36
N PRO A 78 -9.32 11.05 7.66
CA PRO A 78 -8.83 9.74 8.06
C PRO A 78 -9.64 8.57 7.51
N LEU A 79 -10.97 8.71 7.43
CA LEU A 79 -11.86 7.67 6.89
C LEU A 79 -11.68 7.48 5.38
N LEU A 80 -11.56 8.57 4.62
CA LEU A 80 -11.32 8.51 3.17
C LEU A 80 -9.92 7.99 2.85
N MET A 81 -8.92 8.39 3.62
CA MET A 81 -7.56 7.85 3.54
C MET A 81 -7.56 6.33 3.77
N TRP A 82 -8.20 5.88 4.86
CA TRP A 82 -8.33 4.47 5.20
C TRP A 82 -9.04 3.69 4.09
N ALA A 83 -10.19 4.18 3.63
CA ALA A 83 -10.99 3.51 2.60
C ALA A 83 -10.23 3.42 1.27
N ALA A 84 -9.53 4.49 0.87
CA ALA A 84 -8.72 4.50 -0.34
C ALA A 84 -7.53 3.53 -0.25
N LEU A 85 -6.83 3.48 0.89
CA LEU A 85 -5.75 2.52 1.10
C LEU A 85 -6.24 1.08 1.11
N GLU A 86 -7.30 0.76 1.86
CA GLU A 86 -7.84 -0.61 1.86
C GLU A 86 -8.36 -1.01 0.48
N ALA A 87 -9.05 -0.12 -0.23
CA ALA A 87 -9.44 -0.37 -1.62
C ALA A 87 -8.22 -0.65 -2.51
N ALA A 88 -7.12 0.09 -2.33
CA ALA A 88 -5.88 -0.16 -3.06
C ALA A 88 -5.35 -1.58 -2.82
N PHE A 89 -5.43 -2.12 -1.60
CA PHE A 89 -5.02 -3.50 -1.30
C PHE A 89 -6.02 -4.56 -1.77
N LEU A 90 -7.31 -4.26 -1.76
CA LEU A 90 -8.38 -5.18 -2.14
C LEU A 90 -8.50 -5.38 -3.65
N VAL A 91 -8.37 -4.31 -4.45
CA VAL A 91 -8.61 -4.34 -5.90
C VAL A 91 -7.78 -5.42 -6.63
N PRO A 92 -6.44 -5.50 -6.49
CA PRO A 92 -5.66 -6.54 -7.14
C PRO A 92 -6.01 -7.96 -6.63
N SER A 93 -6.39 -8.07 -5.36
CA SER A 93 -6.74 -9.34 -4.74
C SER A 93 -8.09 -9.89 -5.23
N LEU A 94 -9.04 -9.01 -5.54
CA LEU A 94 -10.32 -9.40 -6.15
C LEU A 94 -10.12 -9.95 -7.56
N VAL A 95 -9.26 -9.33 -8.37
CA VAL A 95 -8.93 -9.83 -9.70
C VAL A 95 -8.18 -11.17 -9.63
N ALA A 96 -7.25 -11.32 -8.69
CA ALA A 96 -6.55 -12.60 -8.50
C ALA A 96 -7.51 -13.75 -8.11
N GLN A 97 -8.63 -13.45 -7.44
CA GLN A 97 -9.65 -14.45 -7.09
C GLN A 97 -10.50 -14.90 -8.27
N THR A 98 -10.57 -14.12 -9.36
CA THR A 98 -11.24 -14.51 -10.60
C THR A 98 -10.35 -15.32 -11.54
N SER A 99 -9.10 -15.59 -11.15
CA SER A 99 -8.18 -16.42 -11.93
C SER A 99 -8.71 -17.85 -12.06
N GLY A 100 -8.54 -18.45 -13.24
CA GLY A 100 -8.88 -19.86 -13.48
C GLY A 100 -7.98 -20.86 -12.76
N SER A 101 -6.89 -20.40 -12.14
CA SER A 101 -5.95 -21.26 -11.40
C SER A 101 -6.25 -21.26 -9.91
N ALA A 102 -6.60 -22.43 -9.36
CA ALA A 102 -6.84 -22.60 -7.93
C ALA A 102 -5.63 -22.24 -7.05
N LEU A 103 -4.42 -22.35 -7.58
CA LEU A 103 -3.19 -21.97 -6.87
C LEU A 103 -3.07 -20.45 -6.70
N VAL A 104 -3.43 -19.68 -7.75
CA VAL A 104 -3.45 -18.21 -7.71
C VAL A 104 -4.46 -17.74 -6.67
N VAL A 105 -5.67 -18.30 -6.69
CA VAL A 105 -6.76 -17.96 -5.76
C VAL A 105 -6.36 -18.22 -4.30
N ARG A 106 -5.79 -19.40 -4.01
CA ARG A 106 -5.35 -19.75 -2.65
C ARG A 106 -4.21 -18.85 -2.16
N GLY A 107 -3.25 -18.57 -3.05
CA GLY A 107 -2.17 -17.64 -2.73
C GLY A 107 -2.72 -16.24 -2.43
N ALA A 108 -3.68 -15.77 -3.23
CA ALA A 108 -4.25 -14.42 -3.10
C ALA A 108 -5.04 -14.29 -1.80
N ALA A 109 -5.84 -15.30 -1.46
CA ALA A 109 -6.56 -15.37 -0.21
C ALA A 109 -5.60 -15.34 1.00
N ARG A 110 -4.53 -16.13 0.99
CA ARG A 110 -3.53 -16.15 2.08
C ARG A 110 -2.81 -14.81 2.22
N ALA A 111 -2.38 -14.22 1.10
CA ALA A 111 -1.72 -12.91 1.10
C ALA A 111 -2.65 -11.81 1.64
N LEU A 112 -3.92 -11.84 1.26
CA LEU A 112 -4.94 -10.92 1.75
C LEU A 112 -5.20 -11.10 3.25
N GLN A 113 -5.34 -12.34 3.73
CA GLN A 113 -5.56 -12.62 5.16
C GLN A 113 -4.41 -12.10 6.04
N ILE A 114 -3.17 -12.41 5.68
CA ILE A 114 -1.98 -11.97 6.42
C ILE A 114 -1.86 -10.44 6.37
N GLY A 115 -1.98 -9.87 5.17
CA GLY A 115 -1.89 -8.42 4.97
C GLY A 115 -2.97 -7.65 5.72
N PHE A 116 -4.21 -8.12 5.66
CA PHE A 116 -5.34 -7.50 6.34
C PHE A 116 -5.21 -7.60 7.85
N ALA A 117 -4.78 -8.74 8.39
CA ALA A 117 -4.52 -8.88 9.82
C ALA A 117 -3.46 -7.89 10.31
N GLY A 118 -2.36 -7.71 9.56
CA GLY A 118 -1.35 -6.70 9.86
C GLY A 118 -1.90 -5.28 9.82
N ARG A 119 -2.66 -4.94 8.77
CA ARG A 119 -3.26 -3.60 8.62
C ARG A 119 -4.29 -3.28 9.70
N ILE A 120 -5.09 -4.25 10.16
CA ILE A 120 -6.00 -4.05 11.29
C ILE A 120 -5.23 -3.56 12.52
N VAL A 121 -4.11 -4.20 12.86
CA VAL A 121 -3.30 -3.79 14.02
C VAL A 121 -2.77 -2.37 13.83
N VAL A 122 -2.25 -2.05 12.64
CA VAL A 122 -1.78 -0.70 12.30
C VAL A 122 -2.90 0.34 12.44
N TRP A 123 -4.10 0.06 11.94
CA TRP A 123 -5.25 0.95 12.06
C TRP A 123 -5.73 1.11 13.50
N CYS A 124 -5.74 0.04 14.29
CA CYS A 124 -6.06 0.12 15.72
C CYS A 124 -5.05 1.02 16.46
N VAL A 125 -3.76 0.92 16.16
CA VAL A 125 -2.73 1.79 16.74
C VAL A 125 -2.95 3.24 16.31
N PHE A 126 -3.16 3.51 15.02
CA PHE A 126 -3.44 4.87 14.55
C PHE A 126 -4.69 5.46 15.20
N GLY A 127 -5.77 4.69 15.30
CA GLY A 127 -7.00 5.11 15.98
C GLY A 127 -6.79 5.40 17.46
N ALA A 128 -6.07 4.52 18.17
CA ALA A 128 -5.76 4.70 19.58
C ALA A 128 -4.89 5.96 19.82
N LEU A 129 -3.85 6.16 19.01
CA LEU A 129 -2.99 7.35 19.09
C LEU A 129 -3.74 8.63 18.72
N TYR A 130 -4.61 8.59 17.71
CA TYR A 130 -5.45 9.72 17.32
C TYR A 130 -6.37 10.18 18.46
N LEU A 131 -7.02 9.22 19.14
CA LEU A 131 -7.88 9.52 20.29
C LEU A 131 -7.06 10.02 21.49
N ALA A 132 -5.92 9.38 21.79
CA ALA A 132 -5.12 9.71 22.96
C ALA A 132 -4.37 11.06 22.83
N ASN A 133 -4.10 11.51 21.60
CA ASN A 133 -3.51 12.82 21.35
C ASN A 133 -4.37 13.99 21.87
N GLN A 134 -5.67 13.77 22.13
CA GLN A 134 -6.55 14.79 22.71
C GLN A 134 -6.30 15.02 24.21
N SER A 135 -5.63 14.09 24.90
CA SER A 135 -5.34 14.17 26.33
C SER A 135 -3.87 13.87 26.59
N TRP A 136 -3.01 14.88 26.49
CA TRP A 136 -1.58 14.73 26.72
C TRP A 136 -1.29 14.46 28.21
N GLN A 137 -1.17 13.17 28.57
CA GLN A 137 -0.85 12.72 29.92
C GLN A 137 0.47 11.93 29.91
N ILE A 138 1.43 12.35 30.72
CA ILE A 138 2.76 11.70 30.82
C ILE A 138 2.63 10.24 31.26
N ALA A 139 1.63 9.91 32.07
CA ALA A 139 1.36 8.54 32.52
C ALA A 139 1.06 7.56 31.37
N LEU A 140 0.63 8.06 30.20
CA LEU A 140 0.30 7.25 29.02
C LEU A 140 1.50 7.01 28.09
N VAL A 141 2.66 7.60 28.37
CA VAL A 141 3.88 7.44 27.55
C VAL A 141 4.24 5.96 27.34
N PRO A 142 4.21 5.07 28.36
CA PRO A 142 4.48 3.65 28.14
C PRO A 142 3.48 2.99 27.17
N ALA A 143 2.21 3.39 27.21
CA ALA A 143 1.19 2.88 26.30
C ALA A 143 1.46 3.33 24.85
N TYR A 144 1.92 4.56 24.64
CA TYR A 144 2.32 5.05 23.31
C TYR A 144 3.50 4.26 22.76
N ILE A 145 4.51 3.98 23.58
CA ILE A 145 5.67 3.18 23.17
C ILE A 145 5.23 1.78 22.76
N LEU A 146 4.39 1.12 23.57
CA LEU A 146 3.87 -0.22 23.25
C LEU A 146 3.02 -0.22 21.98
N ALA A 147 2.20 0.80 21.76
CA ALA A 147 1.41 0.94 20.54
C ALA A 147 2.31 1.09 19.30
N TRP A 148 3.35 1.91 19.38
CA TRP A 148 4.34 2.05 18.30
C TRP A 148 5.09 0.76 18.03
N VAL A 149 5.52 0.02 19.07
CA VAL A 149 6.17 -1.28 18.92
C VAL A 149 5.22 -2.28 18.24
N ALA A 150 3.94 -2.31 18.63
CA ALA A 150 2.93 -3.17 18.00
C ALA A 150 2.75 -2.83 16.51
N ALA A 151 2.66 -1.55 16.16
CA ALA A 151 2.60 -1.12 14.75
C ALA A 151 3.85 -1.50 13.97
N LEU A 152 5.05 -1.28 14.52
CA LEU A 152 6.32 -1.65 13.88
C LEU A 152 6.44 -3.16 13.64
N MET A 153 5.95 -3.98 14.56
CA MET A 153 5.96 -5.45 14.41
C MET A 153 4.88 -5.92 13.42
N ALA A 154 3.75 -5.23 13.32
CA ALA A 154 2.68 -5.55 12.38
C ALA A 154 2.95 -5.04 10.94
N LEU A 155 3.76 -3.99 10.79
CA LEU A 155 4.01 -3.33 9.51
C LEU A 155 4.53 -4.30 8.42
N PRO A 156 5.52 -5.19 8.68
CA PRO A 156 5.99 -6.13 7.67
C PRO A 156 4.89 -7.09 7.17
N ALA A 157 3.96 -7.49 8.05
CA ALA A 157 2.81 -8.29 7.66
C ALA A 157 1.81 -7.45 6.85
N ALA A 158 1.55 -6.21 7.27
CA ALA A 158 0.62 -5.28 6.64
C ALA A 158 0.98 -4.96 5.18
N ILE A 159 2.28 -4.80 4.91
CA ILE A 159 2.84 -4.50 3.58
C ILE A 159 3.28 -5.75 2.79
N GLY A 160 3.37 -6.91 3.45
CA GLY A 160 3.73 -8.19 2.81
C GLY A 160 5.21 -8.33 2.47
N ILE A 161 6.11 -8.07 3.43
CA ILE A 161 7.57 -8.09 3.24
C ILE A 161 8.26 -9.16 4.08
N GLY A 162 9.44 -9.58 3.63
CA GLY A 162 10.26 -10.59 4.30
C GLY A 162 9.52 -11.93 4.38
N MET A 163 9.40 -12.47 5.58
CA MET A 163 8.71 -13.74 5.84
C MET A 163 7.19 -13.71 5.57
N PHE A 164 6.60 -12.52 5.46
CA PHE A 164 5.17 -12.35 5.14
C PHE A 164 4.93 -12.11 3.65
N ARG A 165 6.00 -12.00 2.86
CA ARG A 165 5.89 -11.92 1.41
C ARG A 165 5.33 -13.24 0.89
N SER A 166 4.42 -13.15 -0.07
CA SER A 166 3.90 -14.34 -0.73
C SER A 166 5.06 -15.02 -1.48
N ASP A 167 5.54 -16.13 -0.92
CA ASP A 167 6.79 -16.82 -1.22
C ASP A 167 7.03 -16.98 -2.74
N THR A 168 8.07 -16.35 -3.31
CA THR A 168 8.40 -16.50 -4.75
C THR A 168 8.67 -17.94 -5.17
N ALA A 169 9.02 -18.82 -4.22
CA ALA A 169 9.19 -20.26 -4.44
C ALA A 169 7.86 -21.00 -4.67
N LEU A 170 6.73 -20.45 -4.20
CA LEU A 170 5.36 -20.97 -4.39
C LEU A 170 4.47 -20.03 -5.24
N THR A 171 4.84 -18.75 -5.41
CA THR A 171 4.11 -17.68 -6.12
C THR A 171 4.73 -17.21 -7.42
N GLY A 172 5.81 -17.84 -7.92
CA GLY A 172 6.01 -17.87 -9.37
C GLY A 172 4.70 -18.25 -10.11
N VAL A 173 3.85 -19.02 -9.43
CA VAL A 173 2.47 -19.42 -9.77
C VAL A 173 1.42 -18.31 -9.71
N MET A 174 1.59 -17.21 -8.95
CA MET A 174 0.67 -16.05 -9.06
C MET A 174 0.88 -15.28 -10.35
N THR A 175 2.10 -15.34 -10.88
CA THR A 175 2.49 -14.71 -12.15
C THR A 175 2.51 -15.71 -13.30
N THR A 176 2.22 -17.00 -13.07
CA THR A 176 2.17 -17.99 -14.16
C THR A 176 1.06 -17.61 -15.13
N GLY A 177 1.43 -17.37 -16.39
CA GLY A 177 0.52 -16.96 -17.45
C GLY A 177 0.41 -15.44 -17.64
N LEU A 178 1.04 -14.62 -16.79
CA LEU A 178 1.11 -13.17 -16.98
C LEU A 178 2.34 -12.77 -17.80
N ASP A 179 2.17 -11.79 -18.67
CA ASP A 179 3.26 -11.15 -19.39
C ASP A 179 4.20 -10.42 -18.41
N LEU A 180 5.50 -10.37 -18.73
CA LEU A 180 6.53 -9.74 -17.91
C LEU A 180 6.23 -8.27 -17.61
N SER A 181 5.57 -7.57 -18.54
CA SER A 181 5.14 -6.18 -18.31
C SER A 181 4.07 -6.07 -17.23
N THR A 182 3.12 -7.01 -17.18
CA THR A 182 2.05 -7.01 -16.17
C THR A 182 2.60 -7.38 -14.80
N VAL A 183 3.55 -8.31 -14.75
CA VAL A 183 4.26 -8.64 -13.50
C VAL A 183 5.03 -7.42 -12.97
N ALA A 184 5.77 -6.71 -13.82
CA ALA A 184 6.49 -5.51 -13.42
C ALA A 184 5.55 -4.43 -12.88
N LEU A 185 4.40 -4.23 -13.52
CA LEU A 185 3.41 -3.24 -13.12
C LEU A 185 2.71 -3.62 -11.80
N MET A 186 2.41 -4.90 -11.57
CA MET A 186 1.89 -5.38 -10.28
C MET A 186 2.89 -5.21 -9.13
N GLN A 187 4.19 -5.43 -9.40
CA GLN A 187 5.24 -5.21 -8.41
C GLN A 187 5.37 -3.74 -8.05
N LEU A 188 5.41 -2.86 -9.06
CA LEU A 188 5.40 -1.41 -8.87
C LEU A 188 4.18 -0.98 -8.02
N ALA A 189 3.00 -1.55 -8.30
CA ALA A 189 1.77 -1.25 -7.57
C ALA A 189 1.78 -1.73 -6.12
N ALA A 190 2.47 -2.85 -5.84
CA ALA A 190 2.71 -3.28 -4.47
C ALA A 190 3.64 -2.31 -3.73
N ASP A 191 4.73 -1.89 -4.38
CA ASP A 191 5.74 -1.02 -3.77
C ASP A 191 5.16 0.38 -3.48
N VAL A 192 4.31 0.93 -4.36
CA VAL A 192 3.62 2.20 -4.10
C VAL A 192 2.69 2.09 -2.88
N ARG A 193 1.89 1.03 -2.80
CA ARG A 193 0.97 0.83 -1.66
C ARG A 193 1.71 0.69 -0.34
N SER A 194 2.78 -0.09 -0.31
CA SER A 194 3.60 -0.28 0.89
C SER A 194 4.33 0.98 1.32
N THR A 195 4.55 1.93 0.40
CA THR A 195 5.20 3.21 0.70
C THR A 195 4.24 4.21 1.34
N VAL A 196 2.95 4.14 0.98
CA VAL A 196 1.92 5.05 1.51
C VAL A 196 1.40 4.59 2.88
N LEU A 197 1.42 3.28 3.17
CA LEU A 197 1.04 2.74 4.48
C LEU A 197 2.10 3.05 5.55
#